data_AF-G3INQ8-F1
#
_entry.id   AF-G3INQ8-F1
#
_cell.length_a   1.000
_cell.length_b   1.000
_cell.length_c   1.000
_cell.angle_alpha   90.00
_cell.angle_beta   90.00
_cell.angle_gamma   90.00
#
_symmetry.space_group_name_H-M   'P 1'
#
loop_
_entity.id
_entity.type
_entity.pdbx_description
1 polymer ?
#
loop_
_entity_poly.entity_id
_entity_poly.type
_entity_poly.pdbx_seq_one_letter_code
_entity_poly.pdbx_strand_id
1 'polypeptide(L)'
;MAMGGTIGLAIAKRIQISDLPQLVAAFHSLVGLAAVLTCMAEYIVEYPHFAMDATSNFTKIVAYLGTYIGGVTFSGSLVAYGKLQGILKSAPLLLPGRHALNAGLLAASVGGIIPFMIDPSFTTGITCLGSVAALSTLMGVTLTAAIGGADMPVVITVLNSYSGWALCAEGFLLNNNLLTIVGALIGSSGAILSYIMCVVRNTCERE
;
A
#
# COMPACT_ATOMS: atom_id res chain seq x y z
N MET A 1 -8.59 10.49 17.43
CA MET A 1 -9.67 11.06 16.59
C MET A 1 -9.65 12.60 16.55
N ALA A 2 -9.80 13.32 17.66
CA ALA A 2 -9.87 14.80 17.67
C ALA A 2 -8.68 15.49 16.97
N MET A 3 -7.44 15.13 17.32
CA MET A 3 -6.24 15.69 16.72
C MET A 3 -6.17 15.45 15.20
N GLY A 4 -6.36 14.20 14.75
CA GLY A 4 -6.38 13.86 13.33
C GLY A 4 -7.48 14.59 12.55
N GLY A 5 -8.69 14.68 13.12
CA GLY A 5 -9.80 15.43 12.53
C GLY A 5 -9.52 16.92 12.41
N THR A 6 -8.91 17.53 13.43
CA THR A 6 -8.53 18.96 13.37
C THR A 6 -7.46 19.23 12.33
N ILE A 7 -6.45 18.36 12.21
CA ILE A 7 -5.39 18.49 11.20
C ILE A 7 -5.99 18.33 9.80
N GLY A 8 -6.81 17.30 9.58
CA GLY A 8 -7.48 17.06 8.30
C GLY A 8 -8.37 18.22 7.87
N LEU A 9 -9.16 18.78 8.78
CA LEU A 9 -10.00 19.95 8.51
C LEU A 9 -9.18 21.20 8.17
N ALA A 10 -8.08 21.42 8.90
CA ALA A 10 -7.19 22.56 8.66
C ALA A 10 -6.50 22.45 7.29
N ILE A 11 -6.05 21.26 6.90
CA ILE A 11 -5.45 21.01 5.59
C ILE A 11 -6.50 21.21 4.49
N ALA A 12 -7.63 20.52 4.57
CA ALA A 12 -8.67 20.54 3.53
C ALA A 12 -9.21 21.95 3.24
N LYS A 13 -9.29 22.82 4.25
CA LYS A 13 -9.74 24.22 4.08
C LYS A 13 -8.72 25.13 3.38
N ARG A 14 -7.44 24.75 3.35
CA ARG A 14 -6.35 25.60 2.85
C ARG A 14 -5.88 25.23 1.45
N ILE A 15 -6.25 24.07 0.92
CA ILE A 15 -5.77 23.62 -0.39
C ILE A 15 -6.47 24.35 -1.53
N GLN A 16 -5.76 24.57 -2.63
CA GLN A 16 -6.36 25.01 -3.88
C GLN A 16 -6.88 23.81 -4.68
N ILE A 17 -7.91 23.99 -5.51
CA ILE A 17 -8.47 22.89 -6.31
C ILE A 17 -7.44 22.32 -7.32
N SER A 18 -6.50 23.15 -7.79
CA SER A 18 -5.36 22.72 -8.61
C SER A 18 -4.46 21.70 -7.92
N ASP A 19 -4.39 21.74 -6.58
CA ASP A 19 -3.57 20.88 -5.74
C ASP A 19 -4.30 19.62 -5.27
N LEU A 20 -5.52 19.37 -5.76
CA LEU A 20 -6.29 18.20 -5.36
C LEU A 20 -5.58 16.86 -5.65
N PRO A 21 -4.91 16.65 -6.80
CA PRO A 21 -4.27 15.36 -7.09
C PRO A 21 -3.20 14.96 -6.08
N GLN A 22 -2.35 15.91 -5.65
CA GLN A 22 -1.29 15.62 -4.69
C GLN A 22 -1.85 15.41 -3.27
N LEU A 23 -2.92 16.11 -2.88
CA LEU A 23 -3.60 15.84 -1.61
C LEU A 23 -4.19 14.42 -1.58
N VAL A 24 -4.81 13.97 -2.68
CA VAL A 24 -5.35 12.60 -2.78
C VAL A 24 -4.23 11.56 -2.65
N ALA A 25 -3.08 11.77 -3.31
CA ALA A 25 -1.91 10.93 -3.13
C ALA A 25 -1.46 10.91 -1.65
N ALA A 26 -1.36 12.08 -1.00
CA ALA A 26 -1.00 12.14 0.41
C ALA A 26 -1.94 11.33 1.31
N PHE A 27 -3.26 11.35 1.06
CA PHE A 27 -4.21 10.56 1.86
C PHE A 27 -4.05 9.05 1.68
N HIS A 28 -3.81 8.55 0.46
CA HIS A 28 -3.54 7.11 0.27
C HIS A 28 -2.28 6.66 1.03
N SER A 29 -1.29 7.55 1.18
CA SER A 29 -0.12 7.23 2.00
C SER A 29 -0.50 6.97 3.47
N LEU A 30 -1.39 7.78 4.04
CA LEU A 30 -1.87 7.61 5.41
C LEU A 30 -2.67 6.31 5.58
N VAL A 31 -3.48 5.94 4.59
CA VAL A 31 -4.22 4.67 4.58
C VAL A 31 -3.25 3.48 4.52
N GLY A 32 -2.25 3.52 3.65
CA GLY A 32 -1.25 2.46 3.54
C GLY A 32 -0.42 2.29 4.83
N LEU A 33 -0.03 3.40 5.47
CA LEU A 33 0.67 3.36 6.74
C LEU A 33 -0.21 2.81 7.87
N ALA A 34 -1.48 3.23 7.94
CA ALA A 34 -2.43 2.68 8.90
C ALA A 34 -2.56 1.16 8.73
N ALA A 35 -2.69 0.66 7.50
CA ALA A 35 -2.77 -0.78 7.21
C ALA A 35 -1.56 -1.57 7.70
N VAL A 36 -0.34 -1.06 7.49
CA VAL A 36 0.89 -1.67 8.01
C VAL A 36 0.86 -1.71 9.54
N LEU A 37 0.50 -0.60 10.18
CA LEU A 37 0.47 -0.51 11.64
C LEU A 37 -0.60 -1.44 12.24
N THR A 38 -1.80 -1.53 11.65
CA THR A 38 -2.86 -2.43 12.09
C THR A 38 -2.41 -3.89 11.99
N CYS A 39 -1.85 -4.31 10.85
CA CYS A 39 -1.42 -5.69 10.64
C CYS A 39 -0.30 -6.10 11.59
N MET A 40 0.68 -5.22 11.82
CA MET A 40 1.75 -5.48 12.78
C MET A 40 1.25 -5.50 14.22
N ALA A 41 0.35 -4.59 14.60
CA ALA A 41 -0.22 -4.53 15.93
C ALA A 41 -1.04 -5.78 16.24
N GLU A 42 -1.89 -6.21 15.31
CA GLU A 42 -2.72 -7.41 15.49
C GLU A 42 -1.85 -8.65 15.64
N TYR A 43 -0.79 -8.78 14.83
CA TYR A 43 0.15 -9.90 14.97
C TYR A 43 0.78 -9.95 16.38
N ILE A 44 1.15 -8.80 16.95
CA ILE A 44 1.74 -8.72 18.29
C ILE A 44 0.72 -9.13 19.36
N VAL A 45 -0.53 -8.67 19.23
CA VAL A 45 -1.60 -8.95 20.21
C VAL A 45 -2.04 -10.40 20.16
N GLU A 46 -2.19 -10.98 18.96
CA GLU A 46 -2.70 -12.34 18.77
C GLU A 46 -1.62 -13.43 18.81
N TYR A 47 -0.34 -13.06 18.82
CA TYR A 47 0.76 -14.01 18.87
C TYR A 47 0.63 -15.10 19.94
N PRO A 48 0.28 -14.79 21.21
CA PRO A 48 0.12 -15.80 22.25
C PRO A 48 -1.01 -16.81 21.99
N HIS A 49 -2.00 -16.46 21.16
CA HIS A 49 -3.17 -17.28 20.89
C HIS A 49 -3.00 -18.20 19.67
N PHE A 50 -2.01 -17.95 18.81
CA PHE A 50 -1.82 -18.71 17.57
C PHE A 50 -1.60 -20.22 17.78
N ALA A 51 -1.07 -20.64 18.93
CA ALA A 51 -0.86 -22.06 19.22
C ALA A 51 -2.17 -22.84 19.44
N MET A 52 -3.24 -22.16 19.86
CA MET A 52 -4.51 -22.77 20.24
C MET A 52 -5.63 -22.52 19.22
N ASP A 53 -5.39 -21.61 18.27
CA ASP A 53 -6.37 -21.22 17.26
C ASP A 53 -6.16 -21.96 15.93
N ALA A 54 -7.23 -22.62 15.47
CA ALA A 54 -7.28 -23.29 14.17
C ALA A 54 -7.25 -22.30 12.99
N THR A 55 -7.62 -21.03 13.22
CA THR A 55 -7.60 -19.98 12.19
C THR A 55 -6.29 -19.17 12.15
N SER A 56 -5.31 -19.51 12.99
CA SER A 56 -4.03 -18.79 13.11
C SER A 56 -3.30 -18.57 11.78
N ASN A 57 -3.26 -19.59 10.91
CA ASN A 57 -2.63 -19.47 9.59
C ASN A 57 -3.33 -18.44 8.69
N PHE A 58 -4.65 -18.35 8.75
CA PHE A 58 -5.42 -17.38 7.98
C PHE A 58 -5.09 -15.96 8.45
N THR A 59 -5.14 -15.71 9.76
CA THR A 59 -4.79 -14.42 10.38
C THR A 59 -3.37 -13.99 10.01
N LYS A 60 -2.39 -14.90 10.08
CA LYS A 60 -1.01 -14.63 9.66
C LYS A 60 -0.91 -14.27 8.18
N ILE A 61 -1.54 -15.04 7.28
CA ILE A 61 -1.51 -14.77 5.83
C ILE A 61 -2.10 -13.39 5.53
N VAL A 62 -3.26 -13.08 6.10
CA VAL A 62 -3.94 -11.80 5.87
C VAL A 62 -3.11 -10.64 6.42
N ALA A 63 -2.51 -10.76 7.61
CA ALA A 63 -1.62 -9.73 8.17
C ALA A 63 -0.40 -9.50 7.27
N TYR A 64 0.19 -10.56 6.71
CA TYR A 64 1.34 -10.44 5.80
C TYR A 64 0.97 -9.70 4.50
N LEU A 65 -0.16 -10.07 3.89
CA LEU A 65 -0.65 -9.44 2.66
C LEU A 65 -1.07 -7.98 2.89
N GLY A 66 -1.78 -7.69 3.98
CA GLY A 66 -2.16 -6.33 4.37
C GLY A 66 -0.94 -5.44 4.59
N THR A 67 0.10 -5.95 5.26
CA THR A 67 1.38 -5.26 5.44
C THR A 67 2.07 -4.97 4.11
N TYR A 68 2.10 -5.94 3.20
CA TYR A 68 2.70 -5.76 1.87
C TYR A 68 1.96 -4.69 1.05
N ILE A 69 0.64 -4.80 0.91
CA ILE A 69 -0.17 -3.86 0.13
C ILE A 69 -0.11 -2.46 0.74
N GLY A 70 -0.18 -2.37 2.07
CA GLY A 70 -0.07 -1.11 2.81
C GLY A 70 1.28 -0.41 2.58
N GLY A 71 2.39 -1.15 2.63
CA GLY A 71 3.73 -0.58 2.43
C GLY A 71 3.99 -0.10 0.99
N VAL A 72 3.53 -0.84 -0.02
CA VAL A 72 3.57 -0.37 -1.42
C VAL A 72 2.74 0.91 -1.57
N THR A 73 1.54 0.92 -0.99
CA THR A 73 0.61 2.06 -1.07
C THR A 73 1.19 3.30 -0.40
N PHE A 74 1.76 3.14 0.80
CA PHE A 74 2.38 4.22 1.56
C PHE A 74 3.48 4.92 0.77
N SER A 75 4.49 4.15 0.38
CA SER A 75 5.70 4.67 -0.26
C SER A 75 5.45 5.17 -1.68
N GLY A 76 4.67 4.43 -2.49
CA GLY A 76 4.31 4.86 -3.85
C GLY A 76 3.53 6.17 -3.83
N SER A 77 2.60 6.33 -2.89
CA SER A 77 1.80 7.55 -2.76
C SER A 77 2.64 8.76 -2.35
N LEU A 78 3.65 8.57 -1.50
CA LEU A 78 4.60 9.63 -1.14
C LEU A 78 5.46 10.07 -2.33
N VAL A 79 5.92 9.14 -3.17
CA VAL A 79 6.68 9.48 -4.38
C VAL A 79 5.78 10.22 -5.39
N ALA A 80 4.54 9.76 -5.57
CA ALA A 80 3.56 10.46 -6.42
C ALA A 80 3.28 11.88 -5.91
N TYR A 81 3.05 12.05 -4.61
CA TYR A 81 2.93 13.37 -3.97
C TYR A 81 4.15 14.24 -4.26
N GLY A 82 5.36 13.73 -4.01
CA GLY A 82 6.60 14.48 -4.21
C GLY A 82 6.81 14.94 -5.65
N LYS A 83 6.44 14.12 -6.64
CA LYS A 83 6.55 14.47 -8.07
C LYS A 83 5.51 15.51 -8.51
N LEU A 84 4.28 15.44 -7.99
CA LEU A 84 3.23 16.41 -8.32
C LEU A 84 3.46 17.76 -7.64
N GLN A 85 3.96 17.75 -6.41
CA GLN A 85 4.30 18.96 -5.64
C GLN A 85 5.56 19.67 -6.17
N GLY A 86 6.32 19.04 -7.07
CA GLY A 86 7.59 19.57 -7.58
C GLY A 86 8.79 19.42 -6.62
N ILE A 87 8.62 18.66 -5.53
CA ILE A 87 9.71 18.32 -4.59
C ILE A 87 10.69 17.34 -5.25
N LEU A 88 10.16 16.41 -6.04
CA LEU A 88 10.91 15.45 -6.84
C LEU A 88 10.83 15.83 -8.32
N LYS A 89 11.88 15.52 -9.08
CA LYS A 89 11.88 15.71 -10.54
C LYS A 89 10.76 14.88 -11.17
N SER A 90 9.96 15.51 -12.02
CA SER A 90 8.88 14.83 -12.76
C SER A 90 9.38 13.84 -13.81
N ALA A 91 10.67 13.88 -14.16
CA ALA A 91 11.28 12.91 -15.06
C ALA A 91 11.26 11.48 -14.46
N PRO A 92 11.11 10.44 -15.29
CA PRO A 92 11.21 9.06 -14.84
C PRO A 92 12.64 8.74 -14.41
N LEU A 93 12.81 8.19 -13.20
CA LEU A 93 14.11 7.76 -12.68
C LEU A 93 14.37 6.32 -13.14
N LEU A 94 15.28 6.16 -14.11
CA LEU A 94 15.62 4.86 -14.68
C LEU A 94 16.89 4.31 -14.03
N LEU A 95 16.70 3.39 -13.07
CA LEU A 95 17.80 2.64 -12.46
C LEU A 95 18.34 1.57 -13.43
N PRO A 96 19.66 1.35 -13.48
CA PRO A 96 20.23 0.25 -14.26
C PRO A 96 19.71 -1.09 -13.72
N GLY A 97 19.17 -1.94 -14.58
CA GLY A 97 18.63 -3.26 -14.18
C GLY A 97 17.32 -3.20 -13.38
N ARG A 98 16.52 -2.12 -13.47
CA ARG A 98 15.25 -1.94 -12.73
C ARG A 98 14.31 -3.16 -12.73
N HIS A 99 14.22 -3.88 -13.85
CA HIS A 99 13.34 -5.04 -13.96
C HIS A 99 13.83 -6.20 -13.09
N ALA A 100 15.14 -6.46 -13.09
CA ALA A 100 15.75 -7.46 -12.21
C ALA A 100 15.62 -7.07 -10.73
N LEU A 101 15.79 -5.78 -10.42
CA LEU A 101 15.61 -5.27 -9.06
C LEU A 101 14.17 -5.46 -8.56
N ASN A 102 13.18 -5.01 -9.34
CA ASN A 102 11.76 -5.14 -8.96
C ASN A 102 11.33 -6.61 -8.91
N ALA A 103 11.79 -7.45 -9.85
CA ALA A 103 11.53 -8.89 -9.80
C ALA A 103 12.16 -9.53 -8.55
N GLY A 104 13.38 -9.14 -8.17
CA GLY A 104 14.04 -9.58 -6.96
C GLY A 104 13.31 -9.15 -5.69
N LEU A 105 12.87 -7.90 -5.60
CA LEU A 105 12.06 -7.40 -4.48
C LEU A 105 10.74 -8.16 -4.35
N LEU A 106 10.05 -8.42 -5.47
CA LEU A 106 8.82 -9.20 -5.48
C LEU A 106 9.08 -10.65 -5.05
N ALA A 107 10.10 -11.29 -5.60
CA ALA A 107 10.46 -12.66 -5.27
C ALA A 107 10.84 -12.80 -3.79
N ALA A 108 11.60 -11.85 -3.23
CA ALA A 108 11.92 -11.82 -1.81
C ALA A 108 10.68 -11.60 -0.94
N SER A 109 9.76 -10.71 -1.36
CA SER A 109 8.51 -10.44 -0.63
C SER A 109 7.58 -11.65 -0.65
N VAL A 110 7.46 -12.36 -1.77
CA VAL A 110 6.65 -13.57 -1.89
C VAL A 110 7.31 -14.73 -1.15
N GLY A 111 8.63 -14.92 -1.30
CA GLY A 111 9.38 -15.98 -0.62
C GLY A 111 9.45 -15.80 0.89
N GLY A 112 9.42 -14.57 1.39
CA GLY A 112 9.44 -14.24 2.82
C GLY A 112 8.25 -14.77 3.62
N ILE A 113 7.15 -15.16 2.95
CA ILE A 113 6.01 -15.79 3.60
C ILE A 113 6.34 -17.22 4.08
N ILE A 114 7.28 -17.91 3.43
CA ILE A 114 7.66 -19.29 3.75
C ILE A 114 8.24 -19.39 5.17
N PRO A 115 9.32 -18.67 5.53
CA PRO A 115 9.83 -18.70 6.90
C PRO A 115 8.80 -18.15 7.91
N PHE A 116 7.96 -17.20 7.50
CA PHE A 116 6.90 -16.65 8.33
C PHE A 116 5.83 -17.68 8.71
N MET A 117 5.54 -18.64 7.84
CA MET A 117 4.56 -19.71 8.08
C MET A 117 5.15 -20.90 8.84
N ILE A 118 6.37 -21.30 8.52
CA ILE A 118 6.97 -22.54 9.05
C ILE A 118 7.41 -22.37 10.51
N ASP A 119 7.98 -21.21 10.86
CA ASP A 119 8.48 -20.96 12.20
C ASP A 119 7.41 -20.31 13.09
N PRO A 120 7.02 -20.93 14.23
CA PRO A 120 6.09 -20.34 15.18
C PRO A 120 6.74 -19.25 16.07
N SER A 121 8.06 -19.03 16.00
CA SER A 121 8.77 -18.05 16.81
C SER A 121 8.32 -16.61 16.56
N PHE A 122 8.06 -15.86 17.64
CA PHE A 122 7.72 -14.43 17.60
C PHE A 122 8.79 -13.62 16.87
N THR A 123 10.06 -13.89 17.17
CA THR A 123 11.20 -13.15 16.61
C THR A 123 11.26 -13.32 15.10
N THR A 124 11.09 -14.54 14.61
CA THR A 124 11.04 -14.82 13.16
C THR A 124 9.82 -14.13 12.55
N GLY A 125 8.67 -14.25 13.20
CA GLY A 125 7.41 -13.64 12.79
C GLY A 125 7.48 -12.13 12.58
N ILE A 126 7.91 -11.40 13.61
CA ILE A 126 8.01 -9.94 13.57
C ILE A 126 9.12 -9.47 12.63
N THR A 127 10.21 -10.25 12.50
CA THR A 127 11.28 -9.96 11.53
C THR A 127 10.78 -10.12 10.10
N CYS A 128 9.97 -11.14 9.81
CA CYS A 128 9.32 -11.32 8.51
C CYS A 128 8.31 -10.22 8.19
N LEU A 129 7.50 -9.77 9.16
CA LEU A 129 6.58 -8.65 8.96
C LEU A 129 7.33 -7.32 8.76
N GLY A 130 8.39 -7.08 9.53
CA GLY A 130 9.25 -5.91 9.36
C GLY A 130 9.99 -5.93 8.01
N SER A 131 10.47 -7.10 7.59
CA SER A 131 11.17 -7.24 6.31
C SER A 131 10.22 -7.06 5.13
N VAL A 132 9.02 -7.63 5.14
CA VAL A 132 8.04 -7.41 4.07
C VAL A 132 7.57 -5.96 4.02
N ALA A 133 7.42 -5.28 5.16
CA ALA A 133 7.14 -3.84 5.20
C ALA A 133 8.28 -3.01 4.57
N ALA A 134 9.54 -3.34 4.87
CA ALA A 134 10.68 -2.67 4.27
C ALA A 134 10.80 -2.95 2.76
N LEU A 135 10.61 -4.20 2.34
CA LEU A 135 10.67 -4.60 0.93
C LEU A 135 9.53 -3.97 0.12
N SER A 136 8.31 -3.97 0.66
CA SER A 136 7.14 -3.38 -0.01
C SER A 136 7.24 -1.86 -0.12
N THR A 137 7.78 -1.19 0.91
CA THR A 137 8.04 0.26 0.85
C THR A 137 9.14 0.59 -0.16
N LEU A 138 10.21 -0.21 -0.24
CA LEU A 138 11.21 -0.05 -1.29
C LEU A 138 10.60 -0.26 -2.67
N MET A 139 9.79 -1.30 -2.85
CA MET A 139 9.11 -1.62 -4.10
C MET A 139 8.18 -0.49 -4.56
N GLY A 140 7.40 0.10 -3.64
CA GLY A 140 6.55 1.25 -3.98
C GLY A 140 7.36 2.47 -4.41
N VAL A 141 8.53 2.72 -3.81
CA VAL A 141 9.45 3.77 -4.29
C VAL A 141 9.98 3.44 -5.68
N THR A 142 10.54 2.24 -5.91
CA THR A 142 11.21 1.91 -7.17
C THR A 142 10.25 1.85 -8.35
N LEU A 143 9.04 1.32 -8.16
CA LEU A 143 8.00 1.32 -9.19
C LEU A 143 7.53 2.73 -9.51
N THR A 144 7.21 3.54 -8.50
CA THR A 144 6.61 4.86 -8.72
C THR A 144 7.64 5.88 -9.22
N ALA A 145 8.89 5.80 -8.78
CA ALA A 145 9.94 6.72 -9.22
C ALA A 145 10.26 6.58 -10.71
N ALA A 146 10.08 5.39 -11.28
CA ALA A 146 10.30 5.10 -12.69
C ALA A 146 9.20 5.67 -13.61
N ILE A 147 8.08 6.14 -13.05
CA ILE A 147 6.95 6.70 -13.82
C ILE A 147 7.12 8.21 -13.97
N GLY A 148 6.80 8.73 -15.16
CA GLY A 148 6.85 10.17 -15.45
C GLY A 148 5.70 10.95 -14.81
N GLY A 149 5.91 12.25 -14.56
CA GLY A 149 4.92 13.15 -13.96
C GLY A 149 3.59 13.20 -14.74
N ALA A 150 3.65 13.12 -16.07
CA ALA A 150 2.47 13.12 -16.93
C ALA A 150 1.54 11.92 -16.68
N ASP A 151 2.11 10.77 -16.26
CA ASP A 151 1.36 9.54 -16.06
C ASP A 151 0.98 9.29 -14.60
N MET A 152 1.43 10.14 -13.67
CA MET A 152 1.12 10.08 -12.24
C MET A 152 -0.37 9.94 -11.91
N PRO A 153 -1.32 10.55 -12.64
CA PRO A 153 -2.73 10.34 -12.34
C PRO A 153 -3.19 8.88 -12.42
N VAL A 154 -2.57 8.04 -13.27
CA VAL A 154 -2.86 6.59 -13.32
C VAL A 154 -2.30 5.89 -12.08
N VAL A 155 -1.10 6.27 -11.62
CA VAL A 155 -0.50 5.72 -10.40
C VAL A 155 -1.41 5.98 -9.21
N ILE A 156 -1.94 7.19 -9.08
CA ILE A 156 -2.82 7.57 -7.96
C ILE A 156 -4.06 6.68 -7.91
N THR A 157 -4.65 6.33 -9.05
CA THR A 157 -5.86 5.50 -9.09
C THR A 157 -5.58 4.03 -8.83
N VAL A 158 -4.41 3.53 -9.26
CA VAL A 158 -3.96 2.18 -8.92
C VAL A 158 -3.70 2.07 -7.41
N LEU A 159 -3.04 3.07 -6.82
CA LEU A 159 -2.79 3.11 -5.37
C LEU A 159 -4.06 3.35 -4.55
N ASN A 160 -5.06 4.05 -5.10
CA ASN A 160 -6.41 4.10 -4.54
C ASN A 160 -7.02 2.70 -4.45
N SER A 161 -6.93 1.91 -5.53
CA SER A 161 -7.39 0.52 -5.53
C SER A 161 -6.68 -0.31 -4.46
N TYR A 162 -5.36 -0.19 -4.35
CA TYR A 162 -4.58 -0.91 -3.35
C TYR A 162 -4.96 -0.53 -1.92
N SER A 163 -5.27 0.75 -1.66
CA SER A 163 -5.77 1.18 -0.35
C SER A 163 -7.10 0.50 0.03
N GLY A 164 -7.98 0.26 -0.95
CA GLY A 164 -9.22 -0.52 -0.74
C GLY A 164 -8.95 -1.99 -0.45
N TRP A 165 -8.04 -2.63 -1.19
CA TRP A 165 -7.67 -4.04 -0.94
C TRP A 165 -6.92 -4.24 0.39
N ALA A 166 -6.14 -3.26 0.83
CA ALA A 166 -5.55 -3.25 2.17
C ALA A 166 -6.64 -3.20 3.25
N LEU A 167 -7.69 -2.40 3.06
CA LEU A 167 -8.84 -2.34 3.97
C LEU A 167 -9.65 -3.66 3.97
N CYS A 168 -9.74 -4.36 2.84
CA CYS A 168 -10.29 -5.73 2.82
C CYS A 168 -9.45 -6.70 3.67
N ALA A 169 -8.12 -6.60 3.58
CA ALA A 169 -7.23 -7.41 4.40
C ALA A 169 -7.44 -7.10 5.90
N GLU A 170 -7.52 -5.83 6.30
CA GLU A 170 -7.87 -5.47 7.68
C GLU A 170 -9.26 -5.99 8.08
N GLY A 171 -10.23 -5.96 7.18
CA GLY A 171 -11.57 -6.50 7.43
C GLY A 171 -11.58 -8.01 7.67
N PHE A 172 -10.79 -8.77 6.91
CA PHE A 172 -10.61 -10.21 7.17
C PHE A 172 -9.83 -10.46 8.45
N LEU A 173 -8.81 -9.65 8.72
CA LEU A 173 -7.95 -9.76 9.90
C LEU A 173 -8.74 -9.55 11.19
N LEU A 174 -9.59 -8.52 11.21
CA LEU A 174 -10.40 -8.11 12.36
C LEU A 174 -11.80 -8.73 12.37
N ASN A 175 -12.09 -9.65 11.44
CA ASN A 175 -13.41 -10.27 11.24
C ASN A 175 -14.56 -9.23 11.18
N ASN A 176 -14.37 -8.17 10.40
CA ASN A 176 -15.28 -7.02 10.31
C ASN A 176 -15.86 -6.83 8.91
N ASN A 177 -17.14 -7.18 8.76
CA ASN A 177 -17.88 -7.07 7.50
C ASN A 177 -17.90 -5.64 6.92
N LEU A 178 -17.93 -4.60 7.75
CA LEU A 178 -17.96 -3.22 7.27
C LEU A 178 -16.68 -2.87 6.52
N LEU A 179 -15.52 -3.22 7.09
CA LEU A 179 -14.22 -2.95 6.47
C LEU A 179 -14.06 -3.71 5.15
N THR A 180 -14.51 -4.97 5.10
CA THR A 180 -14.49 -5.77 3.87
C THR A 180 -15.38 -5.18 2.78
N ILE A 181 -16.60 -4.74 3.11
CA ILE A 181 -17.53 -4.15 2.14
C ILE A 181 -16.99 -2.81 1.63
N VAL A 182 -16.54 -1.93 2.53
CA VAL A 182 -16.00 -0.61 2.17
C VAL A 182 -14.71 -0.76 1.37
N GLY A 183 -13.83 -1.67 1.77
CA GLY A 183 -12.59 -1.98 1.06
C GLY A 183 -12.84 -2.46 -0.36
N ALA A 184 -13.80 -3.37 -0.56
CA ALA A 184 -14.14 -3.90 -1.88
C ALA A 184 -14.73 -2.81 -2.79
N LEU A 185 -15.55 -1.92 -2.22
CA LEU A 185 -16.11 -0.77 -2.94
C LEU A 185 -15.02 0.19 -3.41
N ILE A 186 -14.08 0.56 -2.53
CA ILE A 186 -12.96 1.46 -2.87
C ILE A 186 -12.01 0.77 -3.87
N GLY A 187 -11.67 -0.50 -3.63
CA GLY A 187 -10.76 -1.28 -4.45
C GLY A 187 -11.24 -1.42 -5.90
N SER A 188 -12.51 -1.81 -6.07
CA SER A 188 -13.14 -1.92 -7.40
C SER A 188 -13.30 -0.57 -8.09
N SER A 189 -13.71 0.48 -7.36
CA SER A 189 -13.80 1.84 -7.91
C SER A 189 -12.45 2.34 -8.44
N GLY A 190 -11.38 2.16 -7.67
CA GLY A 190 -10.03 2.53 -8.09
C GLY A 190 -9.58 1.78 -9.34
N ALA A 191 -9.81 0.46 -9.40
CA ALA A 191 -9.43 -0.37 -10.54
C ALA A 191 -10.17 0.04 -11.83
N ILE A 192 -11.48 0.30 -11.76
CA ILE A 192 -12.27 0.77 -12.90
C ILE A 192 -11.77 2.13 -13.38
N LEU A 193 -11.49 3.05 -12.45
CA LEU A 193 -10.98 4.36 -12.79
C LEU A 193 -9.60 4.28 -13.46
N SER A 194 -8.69 3.44 -12.95
CA SER A 194 -7.40 3.19 -13.59
C SER A 194 -7.57 2.66 -15.01
N TYR A 195 -8.48 1.70 -15.22
CA TYR A 195 -8.79 1.18 -16.54
C TYR A 195 -9.25 2.28 -17.50
N ILE A 196 -10.25 3.08 -17.10
CA ILE A 196 -10.76 4.19 -17.92
C ILE A 196 -9.64 5.17 -18.27
N MET A 197 -8.78 5.53 -17.32
CA MET A 197 -7.67 6.45 -17.56
C MET A 197 -6.64 5.89 -18.53
N CYS A 198 -6.32 4.60 -18.42
CA CYS A 198 -5.40 3.93 -19.33
C CYS A 198 -5.92 3.90 -20.77
N VAL A 199 -7.22 3.63 -20.95
CA VAL A 199 -7.89 3.63 -22.27
C VAL A 199 -7.94 5.04 -22.84
N VAL A 200 -8.35 6.04 -22.05
CA VAL A 200 -8.49 7.43 -22.53
C VAL A 200 -7.15 8.05 -22.93
N ARG A 201 -6.06 7.68 -22.26
CA ARG A 201 -4.72 8.25 -22.51
C ARG A 201 -3.84 7.43 -23.47
N ASN A 202 -4.29 6.27 -23.94
CA ASN A 202 -3.48 5.31 -24.72
C ASN A 202 -2.11 5.05 -24.08
N THR A 203 -2.07 4.88 -22.76
CA THR A 203 -0.81 4.63 -22.01
C THR A 203 -0.55 3.17 -21.74
N CYS A 204 -1.58 2.30 -21.75
CA CYS A 204 -1.38 0.85 -21.69
C CYS A 204 -0.90 0.24 -23.02
N GLU A 205 -1.02 0.96 -24.15
CA GLU A 205 -0.55 0.49 -25.46
C GLU A 205 0.91 0.88 -25.77
N ARG A 206 1.60 1.62 -24.89
CA ARG A 206 2.95 2.16 -25.14
C ARG A 206 4.09 1.47 -24.40
N GLU A 207 3.81 0.44 -23.61
CA GLU A 207 4.84 -0.40 -22.96
C GLU A 207 4.75 -1.86 -23.41
#